data_AF-A0A8J7AJB7-F1
#
_entry.id   AF-A0A8J7AJB7-F1
#
_cell.length_a   1.000
_cell.length_b   1.000
_cell.length_c   1.000
_cell.angle_alpha   90.00
_cell.angle_beta   90.00
_cell.angle_gamma   90.00
#
_symmetry.space_group_name_H-M   'P 1'
#
loop_
_entity.id
_entity.type
_entity.pdbx_description
1 polymer ?
#
loop_
_entity_poly.entity_id
_entity_poly.type
_entity_poly.pdbx_seq_one_letter_code
_entity_poly.pdbx_strand_id
1 'polypeptide(L)' 'QVQGNRHAHIFVLYVAPEHRRRGIGTALMQYVENWAIQRGDRQIGLQVFQSNKPALNLYHQLGYQTQSLWMVKFLNTQK' A
#
# COMPACT_ATOMS: atom_id res chain seq x y z
N GLN A 1 2.03 -9.91 13.43
CA GLN A 1 2.63 -11.26 13.53
C GLN A 1 2.54 -11.89 12.16
N VAL A 2 3.66 -12.32 11.58
CA VAL A 2 3.69 -12.97 10.26
C VAL A 2 3.16 -14.38 10.46
N GLN A 3 1.89 -14.60 10.15
CA GLN A 3 1.46 -15.95 9.77
C GLN A 3 2.42 -16.34 8.65
N GLY A 4 3.20 -17.41 8.78
CA GLY A 4 4.31 -17.80 7.87
C GLY A 4 3.93 -18.08 6.40
N ASN A 5 2.82 -17.51 5.94
CA ASN A 5 2.32 -17.49 4.60
C ASN A 5 3.14 -16.52 3.75
N ARG A 6 3.56 -17.03 2.59
CA ARG A 6 4.16 -16.23 1.52
C ARG A 6 3.18 -15.12 1.08
N HIS A 7 3.69 -13.91 0.93
CA HIS A 7 2.93 -12.75 0.47
C HIS A 7 3.77 -11.85 -0.43
N ALA A 8 3.11 -11.15 -1.35
CA ALA A 8 3.74 -10.12 -2.16
C ALA A 8 3.80 -8.79 -1.38
N HIS A 9 4.83 -7.99 -1.64
CA HIS A 9 4.95 -6.65 -1.07
C HIS A 9 5.21 -5.61 -2.17
N ILE A 10 4.44 -4.53 -2.17
CA ILE A 10 4.63 -3.39 -3.06
C ILE A 10 5.45 -2.34 -2.33
N PHE A 11 6.71 -2.16 -2.74
CA PHE A 11 7.58 -1.12 -2.18
C PHE A 11 7.27 0.27 -2.73
N VAL A 12 7.09 0.37 -4.04
CA VAL A 12 6.84 1.63 -4.73
C VAL A 12 5.82 1.41 -5.84
N LEU A 13 4.80 2.25 -5.87
CA LEU A 13 3.89 2.41 -7.00
C LEU A 13 3.69 3.91 -7.22
N TYR A 14 3.90 4.34 -8.45
CA TYR A 14 3.89 5.75 -8.80
C TYR A 14 3.19 5.97 -10.13
N VAL A 15 2.37 7.01 -10.18
CA VAL A 15 1.79 7.56 -11.41
C VAL A 15 2.22 9.02 -11.49
N ALA A 16 2.84 9.38 -12.62
CA ALA A 16 3.27 10.74 -12.88
C ALA A 16 2.07 11.71 -12.78
N PRO A 17 2.21 12.90 -12.16
CA PRO A 17 1.11 13.83 -11.89
C PRO A 17 0.18 14.07 -13.08
N GLU A 18 0.75 14.26 -14.26
CA GLU A 18 0.09 14.50 -15.55
C GLU A 18 -0.83 13.35 -16.02
N HIS A 19 -0.61 12.14 -15.49
CA HIS A 19 -1.36 10.93 -15.84
C HIS A 19 -2.32 10.47 -14.72
N ARG A 20 -2.41 11.20 -13.60
CA ARG A 20 -3.28 10.83 -12.48
C ARG A 20 -4.77 11.03 -12.81
N ARG A 21 -5.63 10.42 -11.99
CA ARG A 21 -7.10 10.48 -12.10
C ARG A 21 -7.68 9.89 -13.40
N ARG A 22 -6.91 9.05 -14.08
CA ARG A 22 -7.32 8.31 -15.30
C ARG A 22 -7.49 6.80 -15.07
N GLY A 23 -7.61 6.36 -13.81
CA GLY A 23 -7.71 4.94 -13.46
C GLY A 23 -6.40 4.15 -13.50
N ILE A 24 -5.26 4.77 -13.87
CA ILE A 24 -3.97 4.06 -14.01
C ILE A 24 -3.51 3.41 -12.71
N GLY A 25 -3.65 4.09 -11.57
CA GLY A 25 -3.28 3.51 -10.27
C GLY A 25 -4.07 2.24 -9.96
N THR A 26 -5.38 2.26 -10.23
CA THR A 26 -6.27 1.08 -10.10
C THR A 26 -5.81 -0.05 -11.01
N ALA A 27 -5.54 0.24 -12.28
CA ALA A 27 -5.09 -0.76 -13.25
C ALA A 27 -3.75 -1.40 -12.85
N LEU A 28 -2.79 -0.60 -12.38
CA LEU A 28 -1.51 -1.10 -11.88
C LEU A 28 -1.69 -2.02 -10.67
N MET A 29 -2.53 -1.62 -9.70
CA MET A 29 -2.81 -2.43 -8.51
C MET A 29 -3.47 -3.78 -8.86
N GLN A 30 -4.50 -3.76 -9.72
CA GLN A 30 -5.17 -4.98 -10.18
C GLN A 30 -4.21 -5.91 -10.91
N TYR A 31 -3.29 -5.37 -11.72
CA TYR A 31 -2.27 -6.16 -12.40
C TYR A 31 -1.36 -6.88 -11.41
N VAL A 32 -0.84 -6.19 -10.38
CA VAL A 32 0.05 -6.82 -9.39
C VAL A 32 -0.70 -7.78 -8.45
N GLU A 33 -1.96 -7.53 -8.15
CA GLU A 33 -2.83 -8.46 -7.42
C GLU A 33 -3.01 -9.77 -8.19
N ASN A 34 -3.35 -9.69 -9.48
CA ASN A 34 -3.46 -10.86 -10.35
C ASN A 34 -2.14 -11.62 -10.46
N TRP A 35 -1.02 -10.91 -10.57
CA TRP A 35 0.31 -11.52 -10.58
C TRP A 35 0.62 -12.27 -9.27
N ALA A 36 0.29 -11.69 -8.12
CA ALA A 36 0.48 -12.33 -6.81
C ALA A 36 -0.40 -13.58 -6.68
N ILE A 37 -1.65 -13.52 -7.12
CA ILE A 37 -2.58 -14.66 -7.13
C ILE A 37 -2.02 -15.80 -7.99
N GLN A 38 -1.54 -15.52 -9.21
CA GLN A 38 -0.96 -16.53 -10.11
C GLN A 38 0.27 -17.21 -9.52
N ARG A 39 0.99 -16.55 -8.61
CA ARG A 39 2.15 -17.11 -7.90
C ARG A 39 1.77 -17.96 -6.69
N GLY A 40 0.49 -18.01 -6.33
CA GLY A 40 -0.01 -18.69 -5.13
C GLY A 40 0.12 -17.87 -3.84
N ASP A 41 0.38 -16.56 -3.94
CA ASP A 41 0.38 -15.68 -2.77
C ASP A 41 -1.06 -15.48 -2.28
N ARG A 42 -1.28 -15.53 -0.96
CA ARG A 42 -2.61 -15.36 -0.36
C ARG A 42 -2.86 -13.96 0.20
N GLN A 43 -1.83 -13.13 0.21
CA GLN A 43 -1.86 -11.77 0.73
C GLN A 43 -0.93 -10.90 -0.10
N ILE A 44 -1.28 -9.62 -0.19
CA ILE A 44 -0.44 -8.57 -0.75
C ILE A 44 -0.45 -7.39 0.22
N GLY A 45 0.72 -6.83 0.49
CA GLY A 45 0.90 -5.75 1.45
C GLY A 45 1.63 -4.56 0.87
N LEU A 46 1.43 -3.40 1.47
CA LEU A 46 2.14 -2.16 1.18
C LEU A 46 2.18 -1.29 2.43
N GLN A 47 3.08 -0.31 2.43
CA GLN A 47 3.10 0.77 3.41
C GLN A 47 2.70 2.09 2.75
N VAL A 48 1.94 2.91 3.47
CA VAL A 48 1.49 4.21 2.99
C VAL A 48 1.52 5.22 4.13
N PHE A 49 2.00 6.43 3.84
CA PHE A 49 1.96 7.53 4.80
C PHE A 49 0.54 8.07 4.97
N GLN A 50 0.17 8.41 6.22
CA GLN A 50 -1.15 8.95 6.56
C GLN A 50 -1.50 10.25 5.79
N SER A 51 -0.48 11.00 5.39
CA SER A 51 -0.60 12.24 4.59
C SER A 51 -0.95 11.96 3.12
N ASN A 52 -0.72 10.76 2.61
CA ASN A 52 -1.00 10.40 1.22
C ASN A 52 -2.48 10.00 1.03
N LYS A 53 -3.37 10.99 1.20
CA LYS A 53 -4.84 10.79 1.07
C LYS A 53 -5.26 10.17 -0.27
N PRO A 54 -4.70 10.56 -1.44
CA PRO A 54 -5.08 9.94 -2.70
C PRO A 54 -4.78 8.43 -2.73
N ALA A 55 -3.62 8.00 -2.22
CA ALA A 55 -3.26 6.59 -2.18
C ALA A 55 -4.12 5.82 -1.16
N LEU A 56 -4.35 6.38 0.03
CA LEU A 56 -5.24 5.78 1.03
C LEU A 56 -6.64 5.53 0.47
N ASN A 57 -7.22 6.53 -0.22
CA ASN A 57 -8.54 6.39 -0.84
C ASN A 57 -8.55 5.29 -1.91
N LEU A 58 -7.52 5.23 -2.75
CA LEU A 58 -7.37 4.16 -3.75
C LEU A 58 -7.32 2.78 -3.08
N TYR A 59 -6.48 2.60 -2.07
CA TYR A 59 -6.33 1.31 -1.40
C TYR A 59 -7.61 0.89 -0.67
N HIS A 60 -8.32 1.82 -0.02
CA HIS A 60 -9.62 1.53 0.58
C HIS A 60 -10.66 1.12 -0.47
N GLN A 61 -10.71 1.79 -1.63
CA GLN A 61 -11.60 1.42 -2.73
C GLN A 61 -11.29 0.03 -3.29
N LEU A 62 -10.04 -0.41 -3.22
CA LEU A 62 -9.58 -1.74 -3.64
C LEU A 62 -9.71 -2.81 -2.53
N GLY A 63 -10.23 -2.46 -1.35
CA GLY A 63 -10.45 -3.41 -0.26
C GLY A 63 -9.26 -3.67 0.66
N TYR A 64 -8.19 -2.88 0.57
CA TYR A 64 -7.07 -2.96 1.53
C TYR A 64 -7.53 -2.50 2.91
N GLN A 65 -7.08 -3.21 3.93
CA GLN A 65 -7.37 -2.94 5.33
C GLN A 65 -6.09 -2.54 6.07
N THR A 66 -6.23 -1.63 7.04
CA THR A 66 -5.12 -1.21 7.89
C THR A 66 -4.71 -2.36 8.81
N GLN A 67 -3.49 -2.88 8.63
CA GLN A 67 -2.97 -3.98 9.45
C GLN A 67 -2.11 -3.50 10.63
N SER A 68 -1.40 -2.38 10.48
CA SER A 68 -0.49 -1.85 11.49
C SER A 68 -0.34 -0.34 11.35
N LEU A 69 -0.04 0.34 12.46
CA LEU A 69 0.30 1.76 12.50
C LEU A 69 1.74 1.92 12.99
N TRP A 70 2.54 2.71 12.25
CA TRP A 70 3.84 3.16 12.73
C TRP A 70 3.65 4.51 13.43
N MET A 71 4.09 4.60 14.68
CA MET A 71 3.93 5.78 15.51
C MET A 71 5.29 6.34 15.92
N VAL A 72 5.42 7.66 15.89
CA VAL A 72 6.63 8.37 16.32
C VAL A 72 6.25 9.43 17.34
N LYS A 73 7.10 9.63 18.34
CA LYS A 73 6.98 10.71 19.33
C LYS A 73 8.31 11.44 19.38
N PHE A 74 8.30 12.74 19.13
CA PHE A 74 9.46 13.58 19.41
C PHE A 74 9.66 13.66 20.92
N LEU A 75 10.87 13.39 21.38
CA LEU A 75 11.24 13.56 22.78
C LEU A 75 11.79 14.99 22.94
N ASN A 76 11.17 15.79 23.80
CA ASN A 76 11.74 17.06 24.19
C ASN A 76 13.00 16.77 25.02
N THR A 77 14.17 16.97 24.43
CA THR A 77 15.40 17.13 25.21
C THR A 77 15.42 18.58 25.65
N GLN A 78 14.88 18.88 26.83
CA GLN A 78 15.18 20.16 27.46
C GLN A 78 16.68 20.19 27.76
N LYS A 79 17.36 21.24 27.29
CA LYS A 79 18.63 21.66 27.88
C LYS A 79 18.34 22.41 29.17
#